data_AF-A0A9R0IU14-F1
#
_entry.id   AF-A0A9R0IU14-F1
#
_cell.length_a   1.000
_cell.length_b   1.000
_cell.length_c   1.000
_cell.angle_alpha   90.00
_cell.angle_beta   90.00
_cell.angle_gamma   90.00
#
_symmetry.space_group_name_H-M   'P 1'
#
loop_
_entity.id
_entity.type
_entity.pdbx_description
1 polymer ?
#
loop_
_entity_poly.entity_id
_entity_poly.type
_entity_poly.pdbx_seq_one_letter_code
_entity_poly.pdbx_strand_id
1 'polypeptide(L)'
;MNKVASIPIHKDIDFMLGDVRAAYMKRREDPEFKIRSKRAKANRLSGQTEDSFDPGHRQGSISTPMVVAKMASLNNGVLPTAADVYEKTHSIPVGDEGETDLIGEKAIEIMEEYNDKLEACKSKGIEVDPNDLYLEVVGGKKKGKVYGLGSASHMYCKHLSSHSTASPSTPSITSQLSSQVEELKKMVEETQKVAVESHKVAAEAQKLASESLNLARETAENYKIEKAEWQKEMREMAAIILSVRRNSTATPTITPTPNTTLTGFHDP
;
A
#
# COMPACT_ATOMS: atom_id res chain seq x y z
N MET A 1 9.97 -15.16 -29.70
CA MET A 1 8.70 -15.80 -29.29
C MET A 1 8.63 -15.77 -27.77
N ASN A 2 7.99 -14.74 -27.22
CA ASN A 2 7.91 -14.55 -25.77
C ASN A 2 6.85 -15.50 -25.21
N LYS A 3 7.28 -16.43 -24.35
CA LYS A 3 6.35 -17.24 -23.55
C LYS A 3 5.67 -16.29 -22.56
N VAL A 4 4.42 -15.95 -22.84
CA VAL A 4 3.54 -15.25 -21.90
C VAL A 4 3.42 -16.14 -20.66
N ALA A 5 3.96 -15.68 -19.54
CA ALA A 5 3.72 -16.31 -18.25
C ALA A 5 2.22 -16.17 -17.95
N SER A 6 1.48 -17.27 -18.11
CA SER A 6 0.11 -17.36 -17.65
C SER A 6 0.13 -17.35 -16.12
N ILE A 7 -0.24 -16.21 -15.53
CA ILE A 7 -0.50 -16.12 -14.09
C ILE A 7 -1.72 -17.00 -13.83
N PRO A 8 -1.62 -18.07 -13.02
CA PRO A 8 -2.79 -18.84 -12.66
C PRO A 8 -3.71 -17.93 -11.86
N ILE A 9 -4.77 -17.46 -12.51
CA ILE A 9 -5.92 -16.82 -11.86
C ILE A 9 -6.35 -17.79 -10.77
N HIS A 10 -6.32 -17.32 -9.52
CA HIS A 10 -6.69 -18.05 -8.31
C HIS A 10 -7.75 -19.11 -8.62
N LYS A 11 -7.35 -20.39 -8.57
CA LYS A 11 -8.31 -21.50 -8.56
C LYS A 11 -9.27 -21.23 -7.41
N ASP A 12 -10.54 -21.03 -7.77
CA ASP A 12 -11.74 -21.14 -6.93
C ASP A 12 -11.45 -21.17 -5.43
N ILE A 13 -11.06 -20.01 -4.88
CA ILE A 13 -11.23 -19.81 -3.44
C ILE A 13 -12.73 -19.62 -3.28
N ASP A 14 -13.43 -20.70 -2.97
CA ASP A 14 -14.79 -20.61 -2.46
C ASP A 14 -14.76 -19.61 -1.30
N PHE A 15 -15.40 -18.45 -1.50
CA PHE A 15 -15.41 -17.33 -0.55
C PHE A 15 -15.86 -17.77 0.86
N MET A 16 -16.60 -18.89 0.94
CA MET A 16 -16.93 -19.60 2.17
C MET A 16 -16.90 -21.11 1.94
N LEU A 17 -16.36 -21.88 2.90
CA LEU A 17 -16.47 -23.34 2.91
C LEU A 17 -17.94 -23.78 2.84
N GLY A 18 -18.22 -24.90 2.18
CA GLY A 18 -19.58 -25.43 1.98
C GLY A 18 -20.39 -25.55 3.28
N ASP A 19 -19.77 -26.03 4.36
CA ASP A 19 -20.42 -26.16 5.68
C ASP A 19 -20.76 -24.80 6.30
N VAL A 20 -19.89 -23.80 6.12
CA VAL A 20 -20.11 -22.43 6.58
C VAL A 20 -21.27 -21.79 5.80
N ARG A 21 -21.32 -22.01 4.48
CA ARG A 21 -22.42 -21.56 3.64
C ARG A 21 -23.75 -22.21 4.04
N ALA A 22 -23.76 -23.51 4.30
CA ALA A 22 -24.96 -24.24 4.73
C ALA A 22 -25.45 -23.73 6.10
N ALA A 23 -24.55 -23.55 7.06
CA ALA A 23 -24.87 -22.98 8.36
C ALA A 23 -25.41 -21.54 8.26
N TYR A 24 -24.83 -20.72 7.39
CA TYR A 24 -25.30 -19.36 7.12
C TYR A 24 -26.71 -19.34 6.52
N MET A 25 -26.99 -20.19 5.52
CA MET A 25 -28.33 -20.30 4.93
C MET A 25 -29.36 -20.76 5.96
N LYS A 26 -29.04 -21.75 6.81
CA LYS A 26 -29.90 -22.18 7.91
C LYS A 26 -30.22 -21.04 8.88
N ARG A 27 -29.22 -20.20 9.22
CA ARG A 27 -29.42 -19.02 10.08
C ARG A 27 -30.28 -17.95 9.43
N ARG A 28 -30.27 -17.79 8.10
CA ARG A 28 -31.18 -16.85 7.40
C ARG A 28 -32.64 -17.29 7.46
N GLU A 29 -32.89 -18.60 7.55
CA GLU A 29 -34.24 -19.13 7.68
C GLU A 29 -34.81 -19.05 9.10
N ASP A 30 -33.94 -18.84 10.11
CA ASP A 30 -34.32 -18.68 11.51
C ASP A 30 -35.37 -17.56 11.70
N PRO A 31 -36.50 -17.84 12.39
CA PRO A 31 -37.59 -16.89 12.54
C PRO A 31 -37.17 -15.64 13.32
N GLU A 32 -36.31 -15.78 14.33
CA GLU A 32 -35.80 -14.65 15.12
C GLU A 32 -34.89 -13.76 14.26
N PHE A 33 -34.03 -14.37 13.44
CA PHE A 33 -33.22 -13.64 12.47
C PHE A 33 -34.09 -12.87 11.47
N LYS A 34 -35.14 -13.49 10.91
CA LYS A 34 -36.06 -12.82 9.98
C LYS A 34 -36.77 -11.64 10.61
N ILE A 35 -37.23 -11.76 11.86
CA ILE A 35 -37.87 -10.66 12.59
C ILE A 35 -36.90 -9.50 12.78
N ARG A 36 -35.67 -9.77 13.27
CA ARG A 36 -34.63 -8.74 13.43
C ARG A 36 -34.26 -8.09 12.10
N SER A 37 -34.13 -8.88 11.03
CA SER A 37 -33.81 -8.41 9.69
C SER A 37 -34.90 -7.49 9.13
N LYS A 38 -36.18 -7.87 9.24
CA LYS A 38 -37.32 -7.03 8.83
C LYS A 38 -37.36 -5.72 9.60
N ARG A 39 -37.16 -5.76 10.93
CA ARG A 39 -37.08 -4.55 11.76
C ARG A 39 -35.91 -3.66 11.37
N ALA A 40 -34.72 -4.23 11.15
CA ALA A 40 -33.54 -3.49 10.71
C ALA A 40 -33.76 -2.85 9.33
N LYS A 41 -34.42 -3.55 8.41
CA LYS A 41 -34.82 -3.04 7.10
C LYS A 41 -35.78 -1.84 7.25
N ALA A 42 -36.85 -1.99 8.04
CA ALA A 42 -37.80 -0.92 8.30
C ALA A 42 -37.13 0.32 8.95
N ASN A 43 -36.21 0.10 9.89
CA ASN A 43 -35.44 1.18 10.51
C ASN A 43 -34.54 1.91 9.50
N ARG A 44 -33.93 1.20 8.55
CA ARG A 44 -33.11 1.82 7.49
C ARG A 44 -33.93 2.67 6.54
N LEU A 45 -35.18 2.27 6.28
CA LEU A 45 -36.13 3.06 5.49
C LEU A 45 -36.64 4.30 6.25
N SER A 46 -36.35 4.45 7.54
CA SER A 46 -36.75 5.61 8.35
C SER A 46 -38.25 5.94 8.27
N GLY A 47 -39.11 4.93 8.13
CA GLY A 47 -40.55 5.09 7.97
C GLY A 47 -41.05 5.24 6.53
N GLN A 48 -40.15 5.33 5.55
CA GLN A 48 -40.50 5.29 4.13
C GLN A 48 -40.87 3.88 3.69
N THR A 49 -41.65 3.79 2.62
CA THR A 49 -41.97 2.51 1.98
C THR A 49 -40.84 2.09 1.04
N GLU A 50 -40.73 0.79 0.77
CA GLU A 50 -39.69 0.27 -0.12
C GLU A 50 -39.84 0.78 -1.55
N ASP A 51 -41.07 1.07 -1.97
CA ASP A 51 -41.39 1.60 -3.30
C ASP A 51 -41.13 3.11 -3.43
N SER A 52 -41.04 3.84 -2.31
CA SER A 52 -40.85 5.29 -2.25
C SER A 52 -39.72 5.63 -1.27
N PHE A 53 -38.58 4.99 -1.46
CA PHE A 53 -37.38 5.25 -0.67
C PHE A 53 -36.57 6.40 -1.26
N ASP A 54 -36.44 7.46 -0.47
CA ASP A 54 -35.54 8.56 -0.76
C ASP A 54 -34.26 8.40 0.07
N PRO A 55 -33.11 8.13 -0.57
CA PRO A 55 -31.83 7.97 0.12
C PRO A 55 -31.33 9.25 0.82
N GLY A 56 -31.94 10.41 0.57
CA GLY A 56 -31.61 11.69 1.19
C GLY A 56 -30.27 12.30 0.77
N HIS A 57 -29.27 11.49 0.39
CA HIS A 57 -27.97 11.93 -0.14
C HIS A 57 -27.45 10.96 -1.22
N ARG A 58 -26.62 11.43 -2.16
CA ARG A 58 -26.11 10.65 -3.31
C ARG A 58 -24.60 10.43 -3.34
N GLN A 59 -23.88 10.83 -2.30
CA GLN A 59 -22.42 10.80 -2.28
C GLN A 59 -21.80 9.39 -2.36
N GLY A 60 -22.59 8.35 -2.07
CA GLY A 60 -22.11 6.98 -2.03
C GLY A 60 -21.00 6.81 -0.99
N SER A 61 -19.90 6.14 -1.38
CA SER A 61 -18.74 5.91 -0.51
C SER A 61 -17.73 7.07 -0.47
N ILE A 62 -17.93 8.12 -1.28
CA ILE A 62 -17.08 9.32 -1.23
C ILE A 62 -17.38 10.02 0.10
N SER A 63 -16.39 10.66 0.72
CA SER A 63 -16.60 11.45 1.94
C SER A 63 -16.93 12.91 1.60
N THR A 64 -17.69 13.60 2.45
CA THR A 64 -18.06 15.01 2.20
C THR A 64 -16.82 15.91 2.10
N PRO A 65 -15.77 15.73 2.93
CA PRO A 65 -14.51 16.45 2.73
C PRO A 65 -13.84 16.21 1.37
N MET A 66 -13.95 15.00 0.80
CA MET A 66 -13.46 14.74 -0.56
C MET A 66 -14.30 15.45 -1.62
N VAL A 67 -15.63 15.52 -1.45
CA VAL A 67 -16.49 16.31 -2.35
C VAL A 67 -16.08 17.78 -2.31
N VAL A 68 -15.87 18.33 -1.12
CA VAL A 68 -15.38 19.71 -0.93
C VAL A 68 -14.05 19.92 -1.63
N ALA A 69 -13.07 19.03 -1.43
CA ALA A 69 -11.76 19.10 -2.07
C ALA A 69 -11.86 19.05 -3.60
N LYS A 70 -12.75 18.21 -4.14
CA LYS A 70 -13.00 18.13 -5.59
C LYS A 70 -13.63 19.43 -6.11
N MET A 71 -14.63 19.97 -5.44
CA MET A 71 -15.28 21.22 -5.82
C MET A 71 -14.29 22.39 -5.79
N ALA A 72 -13.48 22.50 -4.72
CA ALA A 72 -12.44 23.51 -4.63
C ALA A 72 -11.41 23.37 -5.77
N SER A 73 -10.99 22.16 -6.10
CA SER A 73 -10.06 21.92 -7.20
C SER A 73 -10.62 22.34 -8.56
N LEU A 74 -11.93 22.18 -8.78
CA LEU A 74 -12.61 22.63 -10.00
C LEU A 74 -12.81 24.16 -10.03
N ASN A 75 -12.85 24.80 -8.87
CA ASN A 75 -13.04 26.24 -8.72
C ASN A 75 -11.73 26.97 -8.34
N ASN A 76 -10.62 26.60 -8.98
CA ASN A 76 -9.30 27.25 -8.81
C ASN A 76 -8.79 27.32 -7.36
N GLY A 77 -9.16 26.34 -6.53
CA GLY A 77 -8.80 26.28 -5.11
C GLY A 77 -9.71 27.05 -4.17
N VAL A 78 -10.74 27.73 -4.68
CA VAL A 78 -11.72 28.45 -3.84
C VAL A 78 -12.64 27.46 -3.15
N LEU A 79 -12.72 27.55 -1.82
CA LEU A 79 -13.57 26.68 -1.02
C LEU A 79 -15.06 26.95 -1.35
N PRO A 80 -15.86 25.91 -1.68
CA PRO A 80 -17.30 26.07 -1.87
C PRO A 80 -17.99 26.45 -0.56
N THR A 81 -19.18 27.02 -0.62
CA THR A 81 -20.00 27.27 0.58
C THR A 81 -20.63 25.98 1.10
N ALA A 82 -21.09 25.99 2.36
CA ALA A 82 -21.83 24.88 2.94
C ALA A 82 -23.09 24.54 2.14
N ALA A 83 -23.78 25.55 1.61
CA ALA A 83 -24.96 25.37 0.76
C ALA A 83 -24.60 24.68 -0.57
N ASP A 84 -23.53 25.11 -1.26
CA ASP A 84 -23.09 24.49 -2.51
C ASP A 84 -22.76 22.99 -2.32
N VAL A 85 -22.14 22.65 -1.20
CA VAL A 85 -21.79 21.26 -0.86
C VAL A 85 -23.03 20.45 -0.55
N TYR A 86 -23.98 21.05 0.17
CA TYR A 86 -25.26 20.41 0.47
C TYR A 86 -26.02 20.11 -0.82
N GLU A 87 -26.23 21.10 -1.67
CA GLU A 87 -26.84 20.95 -2.99
C GLU A 87 -26.13 19.87 -3.80
N LYS A 88 -24.80 19.94 -3.93
CA LYS A 88 -24.05 18.94 -4.71
C LYS A 88 -24.23 17.50 -4.22
N THR A 89 -24.44 17.31 -2.91
CA THR A 89 -24.58 15.98 -2.29
C THR A 89 -26.03 15.50 -2.20
N HIS A 90 -27.00 16.41 -2.40
CA HIS A 90 -28.44 16.16 -2.27
C HIS A 90 -29.19 16.42 -3.59
N SER A 91 -28.50 16.52 -4.73
CA SER A 91 -29.12 16.65 -6.06
C SER A 91 -28.86 15.43 -6.98
N ILE A 92 -29.78 15.18 -7.91
CA ILE A 92 -29.63 14.26 -9.05
C ILE A 92 -29.42 15.05 -10.34
N PRO A 93 -28.60 14.55 -11.29
CA PRO A 93 -28.60 15.11 -12.62
C PRO A 93 -29.96 14.90 -13.30
N VAL A 94 -30.46 15.94 -13.95
CA VAL A 94 -31.69 15.95 -14.74
C VAL A 94 -31.32 16.36 -16.16
N GLY A 95 -31.74 15.54 -17.13
CA GLY A 95 -31.37 15.72 -18.53
C GLY A 95 -29.88 15.50 -18.81
N ASP A 96 -29.45 15.98 -19.98
CA ASP A 96 -28.10 15.77 -20.52
C ASP A 96 -27.15 16.95 -20.23
N GLU A 97 -27.67 18.08 -19.76
CA GLU A 97 -26.98 19.38 -19.78
C GLU A 97 -26.34 19.77 -18.43
N GLY A 98 -26.22 18.83 -17.48
CA GLY A 98 -25.64 19.10 -16.17
C GLY A 98 -26.55 19.87 -15.22
N GLU A 99 -27.82 20.05 -15.60
CA GLU A 99 -28.90 20.48 -14.72
C GLU A 99 -29.09 19.44 -13.60
N THR A 100 -29.43 19.90 -12.40
CA THR A 100 -29.61 19.01 -11.25
C THR A 100 -30.81 19.42 -10.41
N ASP A 101 -31.61 18.44 -10.02
CA ASP A 101 -32.76 18.62 -9.12
C ASP A 101 -32.45 18.11 -7.73
N LEU A 102 -32.91 18.84 -6.71
CA LEU A 102 -32.81 18.42 -5.31
C LEU A 102 -33.65 17.15 -5.07
N ILE A 103 -33.13 16.31 -4.17
CA ILE A 103 -33.73 15.03 -3.85
C ILE A 103 -34.33 15.11 -2.46
N GLY A 104 -35.63 14.88 -2.41
CA GLY A 104 -36.37 14.82 -1.17
C GLY A 104 -36.94 16.15 -0.75
N GLU A 105 -38.13 16.09 -0.17
CA GLU A 105 -38.85 17.25 0.36
C GLU A 105 -37.97 18.06 1.30
N LYS A 106 -37.15 17.39 2.13
CA LYS A 106 -36.29 18.08 3.10
C LYS A 106 -35.15 18.87 2.45
N ALA A 107 -34.56 18.37 1.36
CA ALA A 107 -33.49 19.08 0.68
C ALA A 107 -34.04 20.31 -0.06
N ILE A 108 -35.22 20.15 -0.68
CA ILE A 108 -35.98 21.24 -1.31
C ILE A 108 -36.29 22.33 -0.29
N GLU A 109 -36.94 21.98 0.83
CA GLU A 109 -37.26 22.93 1.92
C GLU A 109 -36.03 23.70 2.42
N ILE A 110 -34.91 23.01 2.67
CA ILE A 110 -33.69 23.63 3.20
C ILE A 110 -33.11 24.64 2.20
N MET A 111 -33.04 24.27 0.92
CA MET A 111 -32.44 25.15 -0.09
C MET A 111 -33.36 26.32 -0.45
N GLU A 112 -34.68 26.11 -0.49
CA GLU A 112 -35.67 27.19 -0.65
C GLU A 112 -35.57 28.20 0.50
N GLU A 113 -35.61 27.74 1.76
CA GLU A 113 -35.49 28.64 2.91
C GLU A 113 -34.15 29.40 2.93
N TYR A 114 -33.06 28.73 2.54
CA TYR A 114 -31.75 29.36 2.42
C TYR A 114 -31.73 30.46 1.36
N ASN A 115 -32.27 30.19 0.17
CA ASN A 115 -32.33 31.16 -0.93
C ASN A 115 -33.24 32.35 -0.57
N ASP A 116 -34.41 32.09 0.00
CA ASP A 116 -35.35 33.13 0.47
C ASP A 116 -34.69 34.07 1.48
N LYS A 117 -33.98 33.53 2.47
CA LYS A 117 -33.26 34.36 3.46
C LYS A 117 -32.09 35.10 2.84
N LEU A 118 -31.36 34.48 1.91
CA LEU A 118 -30.24 35.11 1.21
C LEU A 118 -30.72 36.32 0.40
N GLU A 119 -31.84 36.20 -0.31
CA GLU A 119 -32.48 37.31 -1.03
C GLU A 119 -33.05 38.38 -0.10
N ALA A 120 -33.67 37.99 1.02
CA ALA A 120 -34.16 38.92 2.03
C ALA A 120 -33.02 39.74 2.68
N CYS A 121 -31.84 39.14 2.87
CA CYS A 121 -30.67 39.85 3.38
C CYS A 121 -30.09 40.82 2.34
N LYS A 122 -29.95 40.36 1.08
CA LYS A 122 -29.50 41.18 -0.05
C LYS A 122 -30.40 42.41 -0.27
N SER A 123 -31.72 42.22 -0.25
CA SER A 123 -32.70 43.31 -0.43
C SER A 123 -32.68 44.33 0.72
N LYS A 124 -32.31 43.92 1.93
CA LYS A 124 -32.12 44.80 3.10
C LYS A 124 -30.73 45.42 3.17
N GLY A 125 -29.82 45.07 2.26
CA GLY A 125 -28.42 45.51 2.29
C GLY A 125 -27.61 44.95 3.46
N ILE A 126 -28.05 43.83 4.05
CA ILE A 126 -27.35 43.16 5.15
C ILE A 126 -26.37 42.17 4.53
N GLU A 127 -25.09 42.38 4.79
CA GLU A 127 -24.04 41.42 4.45
C GLU A 127 -24.05 40.29 5.50
N VAL A 128 -24.39 39.07 5.05
CA VAL A 128 -24.43 37.87 5.89
C VAL A 128 -23.48 36.84 5.30
N ASP A 129 -22.70 36.18 6.15
CA ASP A 129 -21.87 35.05 5.71
C ASP A 129 -22.78 33.90 5.23
N PRO A 130 -22.60 33.40 3.98
CA PRO A 130 -23.39 32.30 3.44
C PRO A 130 -23.39 31.03 4.31
N ASN A 131 -22.28 30.73 5.01
CA ASN A 131 -22.20 29.51 5.81
C ASN A 131 -22.93 29.65 7.15
N ASP A 132 -22.87 30.83 7.77
CA ASP A 132 -23.66 31.14 8.97
C ASP A 132 -25.17 31.13 8.65
N LEU A 133 -25.56 31.65 7.49
CA LEU A 133 -26.95 31.60 7.05
C LEU A 133 -27.43 30.17 6.84
N TYR A 134 -26.64 29.34 6.15
CA TYR A 134 -26.95 27.92 5.98
C TYR A 134 -27.07 27.22 7.34
N LEU A 135 -26.17 27.52 8.27
CA LEU A 135 -26.19 26.94 9.61
C LEU A 135 -27.47 27.31 10.38
N GLU A 136 -27.97 28.53 10.23
CA GLU A 136 -29.24 28.96 10.80
C GLU A 136 -30.41 28.13 10.24
N VAL A 137 -30.50 28.00 8.91
CA VAL A 137 -31.57 27.28 8.22
C VAL A 137 -31.63 25.81 8.64
N VAL A 138 -30.49 25.15 8.76
CA VAL A 138 -30.44 23.74 9.17
C VAL A 138 -30.59 23.52 10.68
N GLY A 139 -30.83 24.59 11.46
CA GLY A 139 -31.07 24.52 12.91
C GLY A 139 -29.79 24.36 13.75
N GLY A 140 -28.65 24.77 13.23
CA GLY A 140 -27.38 24.80 13.95
C GLY A 140 -26.67 23.45 14.09
N LYS A 141 -25.82 23.33 15.12
CA LYS A 141 -25.03 22.12 15.40
C LYS A 141 -25.76 21.24 16.41
N LYS A 142 -26.13 20.02 16.02
CA LYS A 142 -26.67 18.99 16.92
C LYS A 142 -25.61 17.93 17.19
N LYS A 143 -25.25 17.72 18.46
CA LYS A 143 -24.17 16.78 18.87
C LYS A 143 -22.85 17.04 18.13
N GLY A 144 -22.51 18.32 17.94
CA GLY A 144 -21.29 18.74 17.25
C GLY A 144 -21.31 18.61 15.72
N LYS A 145 -22.41 18.14 15.13
CA LYS A 145 -22.56 17.94 13.68
C LYS A 145 -23.60 18.89 13.10
N VAL A 146 -23.35 19.34 11.88
CA VAL A 146 -24.32 20.09 11.07
C VAL A 146 -25.03 19.10 10.16
N TYR A 147 -26.34 19.27 9.99
CA TYR A 147 -27.12 18.45 9.08
C TYR A 147 -26.57 18.55 7.65
N GLY A 148 -26.60 17.45 6.89
CA GLY A 148 -26.14 17.43 5.49
C GLY A 148 -24.62 17.50 5.27
N LEU A 149 -23.83 18.07 6.18
CA LEU A 149 -22.39 18.28 5.99
C LEU A 149 -21.49 17.18 6.55
N GLY A 150 -22.03 16.33 7.43
CA GLY A 150 -21.28 15.21 8.03
C GLY A 150 -19.97 15.66 8.68
N SER A 151 -18.86 15.03 8.29
CA SER A 151 -17.52 15.37 8.80
C SER A 151 -16.94 16.66 8.24
N ALA A 152 -17.47 17.21 7.14
CA ALA A 152 -16.99 18.49 6.58
C ALA A 152 -17.48 19.72 7.36
N SER A 153 -18.42 19.56 8.31
CA SER A 153 -18.97 20.66 9.11
C SER A 153 -17.92 21.53 9.83
N HIS A 154 -16.77 20.97 10.21
CA HIS A 154 -15.67 21.71 10.84
C HIS A 154 -14.99 22.73 9.91
N MET A 155 -15.13 22.58 8.59
CA MET A 155 -14.53 23.47 7.59
C MET A 155 -15.26 24.81 7.54
N TYR A 156 -16.56 24.81 7.86
CA TYR A 156 -17.46 25.96 7.75
C TYR A 156 -17.78 26.59 9.10
N CYS A 157 -18.02 25.78 10.13
CA CYS A 157 -18.46 26.28 11.43
C CYS A 157 -17.29 26.56 12.40
N LYS A 158 -16.38 27.46 12.02
CA LYS A 158 -15.23 27.87 12.86
C LYS A 158 -15.63 28.80 14.03
N HIS A 159 -16.70 29.58 13.89
CA HIS A 159 -16.97 30.72 14.77
C HIS A 159 -17.84 30.47 16.02
N LEU A 160 -18.41 29.28 16.21
CA LEU A 160 -19.24 28.97 17.39
C LEU A 160 -18.51 28.21 18.50
N SER A 161 -17.18 28.16 18.47
CA SER A 161 -16.36 27.57 19.54
C SER A 161 -16.28 28.42 20.82
N SER A 162 -16.94 29.60 20.85
CA SER A 162 -16.88 30.53 21.98
C SER A 162 -18.26 30.85 22.54
N HIS A 163 -18.95 29.86 23.11
CA HIS A 163 -19.90 30.04 24.23
C HIS A 163 -20.33 28.65 24.76
N SER A 164 -19.37 27.86 25.25
CA SER A 164 -19.69 26.78 26.18
C SER A 164 -19.89 27.36 27.57
N THR A 165 -21.07 27.96 27.81
CA THR A 165 -21.59 28.15 29.18
C THR A 165 -22.35 26.89 29.58
N ALA A 166 -21.61 25.82 29.85
CA ALA A 166 -22.02 24.73 30.71
C ALA A 166 -20.81 23.81 30.86
N SER A 167 -20.10 23.95 31.97
CA SER A 167 -19.24 22.89 32.46
C SER A 167 -20.13 21.75 32.96
N PRO A 168 -19.97 20.53 32.42
CA PRO A 168 -20.05 19.35 33.24
C PRO A 168 -18.63 18.84 33.42
N SER A 169 -18.20 18.79 34.66
CA SER A 169 -16.97 18.17 35.14
C SER A 169 -16.68 16.88 34.37
N THR A 170 -15.74 16.95 33.43
CA THR A 170 -15.18 15.83 32.68
C THR A 170 -13.67 15.95 32.83
N PRO A 171 -12.93 14.86 33.08
CA PRO A 171 -11.49 14.94 33.26
C PRO A 171 -10.87 15.45 31.96
N SER A 172 -10.41 16.70 32.00
CA SER A 172 -9.58 17.43 31.05
C SER A 172 -9.23 16.68 29.76
N ILE A 173 -10.07 16.84 28.72
CA ILE A 173 -9.79 16.37 27.34
C ILE A 173 -8.44 16.93 26.85
N THR A 174 -8.07 18.13 27.32
CA THR A 174 -6.76 18.73 27.08
C THR A 174 -5.61 17.96 27.75
N SER A 175 -5.81 17.38 28.93
CA SER A 175 -4.84 16.48 29.58
C SER A 175 -4.69 15.15 28.83
N GLN A 176 -5.77 14.62 28.25
CA GLN A 176 -5.72 13.40 27.45
C GLN A 176 -4.99 13.62 26.12
N LEU A 177 -5.27 14.74 25.41
CA LEU A 177 -4.52 15.10 24.20
C LEU A 177 -3.05 15.40 24.51
N SER A 178 -2.75 16.10 25.61
CA SER A 178 -1.38 16.36 26.07
C SER A 178 -0.60 15.05 26.26
N SER A 179 -1.21 14.08 26.96
CA SER A 179 -0.60 12.77 27.19
C SER A 179 -0.35 12.02 25.88
N GLN A 180 -1.27 12.08 24.91
CA GLN A 180 -1.11 11.43 23.61
C GLN A 180 0.00 12.09 22.79
N VAL A 181 0.10 13.42 22.78
CA VAL A 181 1.18 14.14 22.08
C VAL A 181 2.54 13.82 22.69
N GLU A 182 2.64 13.71 24.01
CA GLU A 182 3.88 13.34 24.71
C GLU A 182 4.27 11.88 24.43
N GLU A 183 3.29 10.96 24.39
CA GLU A 183 3.50 9.56 24.01
C GLU A 183 3.94 9.41 22.54
N LEU A 184 3.31 10.15 21.62
CA LEU A 184 3.72 10.19 20.21
C LEU A 184 5.14 10.74 20.06
N LYS A 185 5.50 11.79 20.81
CA LYS A 185 6.84 12.36 20.78
C LYS A 185 7.89 11.35 21.24
N LYS A 186 7.60 10.60 22.31
CA LYS A 186 8.46 9.52 22.81
C LYS A 186 8.62 8.40 21.77
N MET A 187 7.55 8.02 21.08
CA MET A 187 7.58 6.99 20.03
C MET A 187 8.40 7.44 18.82
N VAL A 188 8.31 8.72 18.43
CA VAL A 188 9.14 9.29 17.36
C VAL A 188 10.63 9.30 17.75
N GLU A 189 10.95 9.66 19.00
CA GLU A 189 12.33 9.65 19.48
C GLU A 189 12.91 8.23 19.55
N GLU A 190 12.09 7.26 20.00
CA GLU A 190 12.47 5.84 20.04
C GLU A 190 12.65 5.26 18.63
N THR A 191 11.74 5.55 17.70
CA THR A 191 11.87 5.11 16.29
C THR A 191 13.06 5.75 15.60
N GLN A 192 13.38 7.02 15.90
CA GLN A 192 14.58 7.67 15.40
C GLN A 192 15.85 7.01 15.94
N LYS A 193 15.89 6.65 17.23
CA LYS A 193 17.02 5.93 17.83
C LYS A 193 17.21 4.55 17.18
N VAL A 194 16.12 3.80 17.00
CA VAL A 194 16.13 2.49 16.31
C VAL A 194 16.61 2.64 14.86
N ALA A 195 16.20 3.69 14.15
CA ALA A 195 16.66 3.95 12.79
C ALA A 195 18.18 4.21 12.74
N VAL A 196 18.73 5.00 13.67
CA VAL A 196 20.17 5.26 13.76
C VAL A 196 20.94 3.97 14.08
N GLU A 197 20.47 3.15 15.01
CA GLU A 197 21.09 1.86 15.32
C GLU A 197 21.01 0.88 14.13
N SER A 198 19.88 0.84 13.42
CA SER A 198 19.71 0.04 12.20
C SER A 198 20.68 0.46 11.09
N HIS A 199 20.86 1.77 10.88
CA HIS A 199 21.85 2.29 9.94
C HIS A 199 23.29 1.90 10.30
N LYS A 200 23.63 1.88 11.60
CA LYS A 200 24.94 1.44 12.07
C LYS A 200 25.16 -0.05 11.79
N VAL A 201 24.18 -0.89 12.12
CA VAL A 201 24.24 -2.34 11.86
C VAL A 201 24.34 -2.62 10.36
N ALA A 202 23.61 -1.89 9.52
CA ALA A 202 23.70 -2.02 8.07
C ALA A 202 25.10 -1.66 7.53
N ALA A 203 25.74 -0.61 8.07
CA ALA A 203 27.09 -0.24 7.70
C ALA A 203 28.13 -1.30 8.12
N GLU A 204 28.00 -1.85 9.33
CA GLU A 204 28.87 -2.95 9.80
C GLU A 204 28.69 -4.22 8.97
N ALA A 205 27.45 -4.57 8.60
CA ALA A 205 27.16 -5.71 7.74
C ALA A 205 27.75 -5.55 6.33
N GLN A 206 27.71 -4.34 5.75
CA GLN A 206 28.36 -4.07 4.47
C GLN A 206 29.88 -4.20 4.55
N LYS A 207 30.50 -3.70 5.63
CA LYS A 207 31.94 -3.86 5.87
C LYS A 207 32.32 -5.35 5.95
N LEU A 208 31.60 -6.12 6.76
CA LEU A 208 31.86 -7.56 6.93
C LEU A 208 31.66 -8.35 5.62
N ALA A 209 30.64 -7.98 4.82
CA ALA A 209 30.43 -8.57 3.50
C ALA A 209 31.60 -8.29 2.55
N SER A 210 32.13 -7.05 2.55
CA SER A 210 33.28 -6.69 1.71
C SER A 210 34.59 -7.40 2.13
N GLU A 211 34.82 -7.55 3.43
CA GLU A 211 35.97 -8.29 3.97
C GLU A 211 35.88 -9.78 3.62
N SER A 212 34.71 -10.38 3.79
CA SER A 212 34.45 -11.78 3.41
C SER A 212 34.68 -12.02 1.91
N LEU A 213 34.23 -11.09 1.06
CA LEU A 213 34.44 -11.17 -0.39
C LEU A 213 35.92 -11.09 -0.75
N ASN A 214 36.69 -10.21 -0.09
CA ASN A 214 38.12 -10.11 -0.32
C ASN A 214 38.86 -11.38 0.11
N LEU A 215 38.52 -11.97 1.25
CA LEU A 215 39.09 -13.24 1.72
C LEU A 215 38.76 -14.40 0.77
N ALA A 216 37.52 -14.46 0.27
CA ALA A 216 37.11 -15.44 -0.73
C ALA A 216 37.89 -15.29 -2.05
N ARG A 217 38.21 -14.06 -2.45
CA ARG A 217 39.06 -13.80 -3.63
C ARG A 217 40.50 -14.27 -3.40
N GLU A 218 41.10 -13.95 -2.26
CA GLU A 218 42.47 -14.33 -1.92
C GLU A 218 42.63 -15.85 -1.85
N THR A 219 41.71 -16.54 -1.18
CA THR A 219 41.69 -18.01 -1.13
C THR A 219 41.58 -18.64 -2.51
N ALA A 220 40.75 -18.07 -3.40
CA ALA A 220 40.64 -18.53 -4.78
C ALA A 220 41.93 -18.32 -5.59
N GLU A 221 42.62 -17.19 -5.41
CA GLU A 221 43.91 -16.94 -6.07
C GLU A 221 45.03 -17.85 -5.55
N ASN A 222 45.12 -18.04 -4.23
CA ASN A 222 46.10 -18.97 -3.64
C ASN A 222 45.90 -20.40 -4.16
N TYR A 223 44.65 -20.86 -4.26
CA TYR A 223 44.34 -22.16 -4.85
C TYR A 223 44.77 -22.27 -6.32
N LYS A 224 44.63 -21.20 -7.11
CA LYS A 224 45.10 -21.18 -8.51
C LYS A 224 46.63 -21.28 -8.59
N ILE A 225 47.34 -20.58 -7.70
CA ILE A 225 48.81 -20.61 -7.63
C ILE A 225 49.28 -22.03 -7.30
N GLU A 226 48.78 -22.61 -6.21
CA GLU A 226 49.14 -23.97 -5.78
C GLU A 226 48.84 -24.99 -6.88
N LYS A 227 47.68 -24.88 -7.54
CA LYS A 227 47.32 -25.74 -8.66
C LYS A 227 48.29 -25.60 -9.84
N ALA A 228 48.75 -24.38 -10.14
CA ALA A 228 49.71 -24.14 -11.22
C ALA A 228 51.10 -24.69 -10.88
N GLU A 229 51.53 -24.58 -9.62
CA GLU A 229 52.76 -25.20 -9.12
C GLU A 229 52.71 -26.71 -9.23
N TRP A 230 51.63 -27.33 -8.76
CA TRP A 230 51.44 -28.79 -8.87
C TRP A 230 51.45 -29.26 -10.34
N GLN A 231 50.82 -28.49 -11.24
CA GLN A 231 50.88 -28.78 -12.68
C GLN A 231 52.27 -28.59 -13.29
N LYS A 232 53.11 -27.69 -12.75
CA LYS A 232 54.49 -27.51 -13.19
C LYS A 232 55.34 -28.70 -12.73
N GLU A 233 55.25 -29.08 -11.47
CA GLU A 233 55.96 -30.24 -10.91
C GLU A 233 55.61 -31.53 -11.64
N MET A 234 54.31 -31.76 -11.92
CA MET A 234 53.88 -32.90 -12.72
C MET A 234 54.46 -32.93 -14.14
N ARG A 235 54.63 -31.76 -14.78
CA ARG A 235 55.28 -31.65 -16.10
C ARG A 235 56.77 -31.94 -16.02
N GLU A 236 57.46 -31.45 -15.00
CA GLU A 236 58.88 -31.71 -14.78
C GLU A 236 59.13 -33.20 -14.52
N MET A 237 58.32 -33.83 -13.67
CA MET A 237 58.37 -35.27 -13.42
C MET A 237 58.11 -36.10 -14.68
N ALA A 238 57.11 -35.72 -15.49
CA ALA A 238 56.85 -36.37 -16.77
C ALA A 238 58.03 -36.23 -17.76
N ALA A 239 58.70 -35.07 -17.79
CA ALA A 239 59.88 -34.85 -18.62
C ALA A 239 61.07 -35.71 -18.18
N ILE A 240 61.30 -35.86 -16.86
CA ILE A 240 62.32 -36.76 -16.31
C ILE A 240 62.05 -38.20 -16.75
N ILE A 241 60.82 -38.70 -16.57
CA ILE A 241 60.43 -40.06 -16.97
C ILE A 241 60.67 -40.28 -18.48
N LEU A 242 60.32 -39.30 -19.32
CA LEU A 242 60.55 -39.38 -20.77
C LEU A 242 62.04 -39.37 -21.14
N SER A 243 62.88 -38.64 -20.40
CA SER A 243 64.32 -38.59 -20.65
C SER A 243 65.02 -39.91 -20.30
N VAL A 244 64.66 -40.53 -19.17
CA VAL A 244 65.14 -41.88 -18.77
C VAL A 244 64.77 -42.93 -19.81
N ARG A 245 63.54 -42.85 -20.37
CA ARG A 245 63.09 -43.75 -21.43
C ARG A 245 63.90 -43.61 -22.73
N ARG A 246 64.25 -42.38 -23.13
CA ARG A 246 65.09 -42.11 -24.33
C ARG A 246 66.54 -42.55 -24.14
N ASN A 247 67.11 -42.34 -22.96
CA ASN A 247 68.51 -42.73 -22.69
C ASN A 247 68.69 -44.25 -22.60
N SER A 248 67.61 -44.99 -22.36
CA SER A 248 67.61 -46.47 -22.38
C SER A 248 67.58 -47.07 -23.79
N THR A 249 67.47 -46.26 -24.86
CA THR A 249 67.34 -46.73 -26.26
C THR A 249 68.56 -46.44 -27.15
N ALA A 250 69.67 -45.93 -26.61
CA ALA A 250 70.90 -45.69 -27.38
C ALA A 250 71.87 -46.88 -27.26
N THR A 251 71.77 -47.84 -28.17
CA THR A 251 72.76 -48.92 -28.37
C THR A 251 73.89 -48.40 -29.28
N PRO A 252 75.19 -48.49 -28.91
CA PRO A 252 76.27 -48.14 -29.81
C PRO A 252 76.45 -49.22 -30.89
N THR A 253 76.32 -48.82 -32.16
CA THR A 253 76.75 -49.61 -33.33
C THR A 253 78.28 -49.65 -33.36
N ILE A 254 78.87 -50.84 -33.22
CA ILE A 254 80.28 -51.09 -33.52
C ILE A 254 80.35 -52.02 -34.73
N THR A 255 80.94 -51.51 -35.80
CA THR A 255 81.25 -52.16 -37.09
C THR A 255 82.44 -53.12 -36.92
N PRO A 256 82.52 -54.24 -37.67
CA PRO A 256 83.27 -55.44 -37.28
C PRO A 256 84.70 -55.46 -37.81
N THR A 257 85.56 -56.29 -37.22
CA THR A 257 86.80 -56.75 -37.85
C THR A 257 87.03 -58.26 -37.60
N PRO A 258 87.61 -58.97 -38.58
CA PRO A 258 87.49 -60.42 -38.72
C PRO A 258 88.71 -61.14 -38.11
N ASN A 259 88.57 -62.45 -37.84
CA ASN A 259 89.73 -63.31 -37.75
C ASN A 259 89.49 -64.69 -38.36
N THR A 260 90.38 -64.98 -39.31
CA THR A 260 90.56 -66.19 -40.10
C THR A 260 91.34 -67.24 -39.31
N THR A 261 91.05 -68.54 -39.54
CA THR A 261 91.96 -69.71 -39.68
C THR A 261 91.07 -70.97 -39.53
N LEU A 262 90.72 -71.80 -40.54
CA LEU A 262 91.43 -72.50 -41.64
C LEU A 262 92.16 -73.78 -41.17
N THR A 263 91.53 -74.94 -41.39
CA THR A 263 92.09 -76.28 -41.72
C THR A 263 90.90 -77.19 -42.09
N GLY A 264 90.87 -78.03 -43.11
CA GLY A 264 91.84 -78.47 -44.10
C GLY A 264 91.15 -79.45 -45.08
N PHE A 265 91.64 -79.45 -46.32
CA PHE A 265 91.30 -80.29 -47.47
C PHE A 265 91.54 -81.80 -47.25
N HIS A 266 90.88 -82.70 -47.99
CA HIS A 266 91.35 -83.15 -49.32
C HIS A 266 90.49 -84.25 -49.98
N ASP A 267 90.35 -84.06 -51.31
CA ASP A 267 89.90 -84.88 -52.46
C ASP A 267 90.64 -86.24 -52.64
N PRO A 268 90.25 -87.15 -53.57
CA PRO A 268 89.70 -86.92 -54.93
C PRO A 268 88.44 -87.68 -55.37
#